data_AF-A0A8R2F9T3-F1
#
_entry.id   AF-A0A8R2F9T3-F1
#
_cell.length_a   1.000
_cell.length_b   1.000
_cell.length_c   1.000
_cell.angle_alpha   90.00
_cell.angle_beta   90.00
_cell.angle_gamma   90.00
#
_symmetry.space_group_name_H-M   'P 1'
#
loop_
_entity.id
_entity.type
_entity.pdbx_description
1 polymer ?
#
loop_
_entity_poly.entity_id
_entity_poly.type
_entity_poly.pdbx_seq_one_letter_code
_entity_poly.pdbx_strand_id
1 'polypeptide(L)'
;MGGCTGQDVTFKQNAPMEWVDPDNWSMENFNIATPHVERIPCVHDTVVFNPGHSFSVIVPDVPINIGSMKFGNQTFGQTELNEFLLSDVGDQELKSFSPDNDVSITLTSTSCEVHTGCECGTQQLFDQVCKVASKRCDSKLGCLSPVKPIGHCCWTCGAYFLINYNPNNFTIEQFSKEFENDMPKLKPTFEKYQLSYYMSKLLNGKVQVVMASNTKYVDEINEIAKTIHSQLIAYQGVTDVKIFNSGLAYDADGMTYGQIALATCIVIFCSMLAIMLYYNNDWKSLLSGSGSSAGAVFVKFKNDANEAVELIDEDVRLQRKTSFDNPTYGAVESMNKSQAFKKMHSYSDLSVLTTPSDAMDVELQETGEQKS
;
A
#
# COMPACT_ATOMS: atom_id res chain seq x y z
N MET A 1 38.44 -2.01 -41.22
CA MET A 1 38.79 -0.89 -40.31
C MET A 1 37.53 -0.07 -40.08
N GLY A 2 36.76 -0.38 -39.04
CA GLY A 2 35.58 0.41 -38.67
C GLY A 2 36.02 1.50 -37.70
N GLY A 3 36.16 2.74 -38.19
CA GLY A 3 36.56 3.87 -37.37
C GLY A 3 35.37 4.40 -36.57
N CYS A 4 35.54 4.50 -35.25
CA CYS A 4 34.66 5.33 -34.43
C CYS A 4 34.94 6.80 -34.78
N THR A 5 33.95 7.51 -35.32
CA THR A 5 33.95 8.97 -35.34
C THR A 5 33.86 9.45 -33.90
N GLY A 6 34.94 10.01 -33.36
CA GLY A 6 35.01 10.46 -31.97
C GLY A 6 33.82 11.34 -31.61
N GLN A 7 32.96 10.84 -30.72
CA GLN A 7 31.87 11.56 -30.09
C GLN A 7 32.04 11.41 -28.59
N ASP A 8 31.73 12.46 -27.84
CA ASP A 8 31.71 12.39 -26.39
C ASP A 8 30.53 11.50 -25.95
N VAL A 9 30.87 10.37 -25.33
CA VAL A 9 29.88 9.46 -24.74
C VAL A 9 29.82 9.76 -23.24
N THR A 10 28.70 10.30 -22.79
CA THR A 10 28.45 10.53 -21.36
C THR A 10 27.92 9.25 -20.71
N PHE A 11 28.64 8.74 -19.72
CA PHE A 11 28.14 7.66 -18.86
C PHE A 11 27.14 8.22 -17.85
N LYS A 12 25.89 7.73 -17.89
CA LYS A 12 24.91 8.03 -16.85
C LYS A 12 25.09 7.01 -15.73
N GLN A 13 25.61 7.46 -14.60
CA GLN A 13 25.67 6.62 -13.41
C GLN A 13 24.25 6.28 -12.96
N ASN A 14 23.95 4.99 -12.87
CA ASN A 14 22.70 4.54 -12.29
C ASN A 14 22.73 4.81 -10.78
N ALA A 15 21.60 5.27 -10.23
CA ALA A 15 21.45 5.36 -8.79
C ALA A 15 21.60 3.96 -8.17
N PRO A 16 22.22 3.84 -7.00
CA PRO A 16 22.29 2.56 -6.30
C PRO A 16 20.88 2.07 -5.95
N MET A 17 20.72 0.75 -6.00
CA MET A 17 19.48 0.04 -5.69
C MET A 17 19.36 -0.17 -4.18
N GLU A 18 18.17 -0.10 -3.58
CA GLU A 18 18.01 -0.36 -2.15
C GLU A 18 17.84 -1.87 -1.90
N TRP A 19 18.55 -2.43 -0.91
CA TRP A 19 18.41 -3.83 -0.50
C TRP A 19 16.98 -4.14 -0.05
N VAL A 20 16.34 -3.18 0.62
CA VAL A 20 14.98 -3.32 1.17
C VAL A 20 13.89 -3.13 0.12
N ASP A 21 14.23 -2.85 -1.15
CA ASP A 21 13.24 -2.78 -2.22
C ASP A 21 12.90 -4.19 -2.74
N PRO A 22 11.65 -4.66 -2.58
CA PRO A 22 11.19 -5.95 -3.08
C PRO A 22 11.38 -6.19 -4.58
N ASP A 23 11.36 -5.13 -5.40
CA ASP A 23 11.40 -5.25 -6.87
C ASP A 23 12.83 -5.36 -7.41
N ASN A 24 13.85 -5.13 -6.55
CA ASN A 24 15.26 -5.30 -6.91
C ASN A 24 15.72 -6.76 -6.83
N TRP A 25 14.89 -7.64 -6.26
CA TRP A 25 15.19 -9.06 -6.09
C TRP A 25 14.28 -9.91 -6.96
N SER A 26 14.82 -11.03 -7.43
CA SER A 26 14.10 -11.98 -8.28
C SER A 26 14.27 -13.39 -7.76
N MET A 27 13.17 -14.13 -7.69
CA MET A 27 13.14 -15.57 -7.42
C MET A 27 12.11 -16.20 -8.35
N GLU A 28 12.31 -17.46 -8.76
CA GLU A 28 11.44 -18.13 -9.74
C GLU A 28 9.96 -18.15 -9.34
N ASN A 29 9.66 -18.15 -8.04
CA ASN A 29 8.31 -18.35 -7.50
C ASN A 29 7.65 -17.06 -6.97
N PHE A 30 8.29 -15.89 -7.13
CA PHE A 30 7.69 -14.63 -6.70
C PHE A 30 6.45 -14.31 -7.53
N ASN A 31 5.37 -13.97 -6.82
CA ASN A 31 4.11 -13.59 -7.44
C ASN A 31 3.39 -12.54 -6.58
N ILE A 32 2.23 -12.09 -7.04
CA ILE A 32 1.46 -11.05 -6.35
C ILE A 32 1.01 -11.44 -4.93
N ALA A 33 0.87 -12.74 -4.64
CA ALA A 33 0.55 -13.23 -3.30
C ALA A 33 1.76 -13.25 -2.35
N THR A 34 2.99 -13.28 -2.86
CA THR A 34 4.21 -13.24 -2.05
C THR A 34 4.28 -11.96 -1.22
N PRO A 35 4.37 -12.02 0.12
CA PRO A 35 4.55 -10.84 0.96
C PRO A 35 5.78 -10.03 0.60
N HIS A 36 5.68 -8.71 0.70
CA HIS A 36 6.74 -7.79 0.28
C HIS A 36 8.01 -8.00 1.10
N VAL A 37 7.89 -8.29 2.39
CA VAL A 37 9.05 -8.62 3.24
C VAL A 37 9.67 -9.98 2.95
N GLU A 38 8.97 -10.86 2.23
CA GLU A 38 9.50 -12.17 1.79
C GLU A 38 9.98 -12.14 0.33
N ARG A 39 9.94 -10.97 -0.31
CA ARG A 39 10.55 -10.74 -1.63
C ARG A 39 11.98 -10.23 -1.54
N ILE A 40 12.42 -9.82 -0.35
CA ILE A 40 13.82 -9.52 -0.06
C ILE A 40 14.50 -10.78 0.54
N PRO A 41 15.84 -10.90 0.51
CA PRO A 41 16.53 -12.11 0.96
C PRO A 41 16.21 -12.48 2.42
N CYS A 42 15.80 -13.74 2.62
CA CYS A 42 15.55 -14.32 3.93
C CYS A 42 16.82 -14.85 4.60
N VAL A 43 16.74 -15.16 5.89
CA VAL A 43 17.87 -15.64 6.73
C VAL A 43 18.49 -16.97 6.31
N HIS A 44 17.77 -17.74 5.48
CA HIS A 44 18.21 -19.02 4.92
C HIS A 44 18.50 -18.95 3.42
N ASP A 45 18.34 -17.77 2.80
CA ASP A 45 18.50 -17.62 1.36
C ASP A 45 19.96 -17.49 0.95
N THR A 46 20.22 -17.84 -0.31
CA THR A 46 21.49 -17.56 -0.97
C THR A 46 21.33 -16.32 -1.84
N VAL A 47 21.98 -15.23 -1.44
CA VAL A 47 22.03 -14.00 -2.24
C VAL A 47 23.03 -14.19 -3.36
N VAL A 48 22.61 -13.96 -4.62
CA VAL A 48 23.46 -14.16 -5.79
C VAL A 48 23.55 -12.87 -6.60
N PHE A 49 24.77 -12.37 -6.75
CA PHE A 49 25.10 -11.33 -7.70
C PHE A 49 25.77 -11.96 -8.93
N ASN A 50 25.06 -11.95 -10.06
CA ASN A 50 25.49 -12.64 -11.28
C ASN A 50 26.80 -12.06 -11.85
N PRO A 51 27.69 -12.91 -12.40
CA PRO A 51 28.91 -12.44 -13.04
C PRO A 51 28.60 -11.60 -14.29
N GLY A 52 29.49 -10.68 -14.63
CA GLY A 52 29.40 -9.88 -15.86
C GLY A 52 28.55 -8.60 -15.74
N HIS A 53 28.06 -8.29 -14.54
CA HIS A 53 27.35 -7.06 -14.23
C HIS A 53 27.99 -6.38 -13.00
N SER A 54 28.13 -5.06 -13.06
CA SER A 54 28.45 -4.24 -11.87
C SER A 54 27.16 -3.83 -11.18
N PHE A 55 27.17 -3.73 -9.86
CA PHE A 55 26.01 -3.28 -9.10
C PHE A 55 26.41 -2.20 -8.08
N SER A 56 25.40 -1.62 -7.44
CA SER A 56 25.61 -0.77 -6.29
C SER A 56 24.33 -0.85 -5.48
N VAL A 57 24.42 -1.41 -4.29
CA VAL A 57 23.27 -1.68 -3.42
C VAL A 57 23.44 -0.92 -2.12
N ILE A 58 22.42 -0.16 -1.73
CA ILE A 58 22.34 0.43 -0.40
C ILE A 58 21.72 -0.58 0.54
N VAL A 59 22.56 -1.07 1.45
CA VAL A 59 22.25 -1.91 2.59
C VAL A 59 21.71 -1.02 3.71
N PRO A 60 20.58 -1.39 4.35
CA PRO A 60 20.06 -0.68 5.51
C PRO A 60 21.04 -0.66 6.69
N ASP A 61 20.93 0.37 7.53
CA ASP A 61 21.78 0.57 8.72
C ASP A 61 21.44 -0.37 9.90
N VAL A 62 20.81 -1.51 9.60
CA VAL A 62 20.51 -2.57 10.56
C VAL A 62 21.13 -3.87 10.09
N PRO A 63 21.64 -4.72 11.00
CA PRO A 63 22.28 -5.97 10.59
C PRO A 63 21.35 -6.86 9.77
N ILE A 64 21.88 -7.34 8.64
CA ILE A 64 21.19 -8.28 7.76
C ILE A 64 21.73 -9.67 8.00
N ASN A 65 20.82 -10.64 8.12
CA ASN A 65 21.15 -12.05 8.23
C ASN A 65 20.69 -12.77 6.97
N ILE A 66 21.58 -13.51 6.32
CA ILE A 66 21.29 -14.35 5.14
C ILE A 66 21.99 -15.70 5.24
N GLY A 67 21.54 -16.68 4.47
CA GLY A 67 22.12 -18.03 4.48
C GLY A 67 23.53 -18.04 3.92
N SER A 68 23.69 -17.55 2.70
CA SER A 68 25.00 -17.38 2.07
C SER A 68 24.98 -16.28 1.01
N MET A 69 26.16 -15.84 0.59
CA MET A 69 26.29 -14.83 -0.46
C MET A 69 27.26 -15.30 -1.54
N LYS A 70 26.86 -15.09 -2.79
CA LYS A 70 27.65 -15.40 -3.98
C LYS A 70 27.87 -14.15 -4.80
N PHE A 71 29.11 -13.93 -5.19
CA PHE A 71 29.51 -12.86 -6.10
C PHE A 71 30.25 -13.49 -7.29
N GLY A 72 29.65 -13.41 -8.47
CA GLY A 72 30.12 -14.15 -9.63
C GLY A 72 30.11 -15.67 -9.37
N ASN A 73 31.28 -16.29 -9.47
CA ASN A 73 31.44 -17.74 -9.23
C ASN A 73 31.98 -18.06 -7.82
N GLN A 74 32.20 -17.05 -6.96
CA GLN A 74 32.70 -17.25 -5.61
C GLN A 74 31.55 -17.20 -4.61
N THR A 75 31.60 -18.10 -3.62
CA THR A 75 30.71 -18.10 -2.47
C THR A 75 31.52 -17.61 -1.28
N PHE A 76 31.09 -16.55 -0.63
CA PHE A 76 31.83 -15.96 0.47
C PHE A 76 31.63 -16.76 1.76
N GLY A 77 32.73 -16.98 2.50
CA GLY A 77 32.69 -17.17 3.94
C GLY A 77 32.54 -15.83 4.68
N GLN A 78 32.17 -15.85 5.97
CA GLN A 78 31.98 -14.61 6.75
C GLN A 78 33.23 -13.72 6.78
N THR A 79 34.42 -14.32 6.98
CA THR A 79 35.68 -13.56 6.99
C THR A 79 35.97 -12.94 5.63
N GLU A 80 35.78 -13.69 4.54
CA GLU A 80 35.99 -13.22 3.18
C GLU A 80 35.01 -12.09 2.81
N LEU A 81 33.76 -12.18 3.28
CA LEU A 81 32.77 -11.11 3.11
C LEU A 81 33.21 -9.84 3.86
N ASN A 82 33.67 -9.97 5.10
CA ASN A 82 34.16 -8.82 5.86
C ASN A 82 35.38 -8.16 5.19
N GLU A 83 36.32 -8.96 4.69
CA GLU A 83 37.47 -8.46 3.92
C GLU A 83 37.02 -7.77 2.62
N PHE A 84 36.02 -8.34 1.94
CA PHE A 84 35.43 -7.72 0.74
C PHE A 84 34.77 -6.38 1.05
N LEU A 85 33.96 -6.30 2.11
CA LEU A 85 33.28 -5.06 2.54
C LEU A 85 34.27 -3.93 2.89
N LEU A 86 35.48 -4.27 3.35
CA LEU A 86 36.55 -3.31 3.62
C LEU A 86 37.37 -2.91 2.38
N SER A 87 37.16 -3.57 1.24
CA SER A 87 37.87 -3.25 0.00
C SER A 87 37.21 -2.08 -0.75
N ASP A 88 38.01 -1.34 -1.54
CA ASP A 88 37.50 -0.25 -2.39
C ASP A 88 36.36 -0.69 -3.33
N VAL A 89 36.35 -1.97 -3.73
CA VAL A 89 35.30 -2.54 -4.58
C VAL A 89 34.04 -2.81 -3.75
N GLY A 90 34.18 -3.44 -2.58
CA GLY A 90 33.05 -3.69 -1.69
C GLY A 90 32.37 -2.41 -1.24
N ASP A 91 33.14 -1.38 -0.91
CA ASP A 91 32.66 -0.04 -0.54
C ASP A 91 31.82 0.62 -1.65
N GLN A 92 32.13 0.34 -2.92
CA GLN A 92 31.38 0.86 -4.06
C GLN A 92 30.13 0.05 -4.41
N GLU A 93 30.20 -1.27 -4.25
CA GLU A 93 29.16 -2.22 -4.63
C GLU A 93 28.11 -2.42 -3.52
N LEU A 94 28.51 -2.34 -2.24
CA LEU A 94 27.65 -2.44 -1.06
C LEU A 94 27.86 -1.21 -0.17
N LYS A 95 26.83 -0.37 -0.08
CA LYS A 95 26.86 0.91 0.62
C LYS A 95 25.86 0.94 1.75
N SER A 96 26.04 1.83 2.71
CA SER A 96 25.10 2.19 3.76
C SER A 96 24.81 3.69 3.66
N PHE A 97 23.70 4.14 4.25
CA PHE A 97 23.44 5.57 4.39
C PHE A 97 24.26 6.20 5.53
N SER A 98 24.90 5.37 6.36
CA SER A 98 25.80 5.80 7.42
C SER A 98 27.01 6.55 6.84
N PRO A 99 27.45 7.66 7.46
CA PRO A 99 28.63 8.41 7.02
C PRO A 99 29.90 7.56 6.93
N ASP A 100 30.00 6.53 7.77
CA ASP A 100 31.16 5.64 7.85
C ASP A 100 31.04 4.40 6.94
N ASN A 101 29.98 4.33 6.13
CA ASN A 101 29.65 3.19 5.28
C ASN A 101 29.65 1.83 6.01
N ASP A 102 29.16 1.82 7.26
CA ASP A 102 29.15 0.63 8.13
C ASP A 102 28.10 -0.38 7.67
N VAL A 103 28.48 -1.23 6.71
CA VAL A 103 27.65 -2.31 6.18
C VAL A 103 27.81 -3.56 7.04
N SER A 104 26.71 -4.01 7.64
CA SER A 104 26.69 -5.21 8.49
C SER A 104 25.85 -6.33 7.88
N ILE A 105 26.53 -7.36 7.35
CA ILE A 105 25.91 -8.57 6.80
C ILE A 105 26.49 -9.81 7.50
N THR A 106 25.61 -10.61 8.08
CA THR A 106 25.95 -11.86 8.76
C THR A 106 25.47 -13.06 7.95
N LEU A 107 26.37 -14.00 7.70
CA LEU A 107 26.12 -15.26 7.02
C LEU A 107 25.81 -16.34 8.05
N THR A 108 24.57 -16.82 8.08
CA THR A 108 24.13 -17.88 9.00
C THR A 108 24.68 -19.24 8.59
N SER A 109 25.02 -19.44 7.31
CA SER A 109 25.52 -20.70 6.73
C SER A 109 24.63 -21.93 7.01
N THR A 110 23.34 -21.70 7.31
CA THR A 110 22.40 -22.77 7.70
C THR A 110 21.20 -22.81 6.76
N SER A 111 20.94 -24.00 6.22
CA SER A 111 19.66 -24.31 5.57
C SER A 111 18.55 -24.45 6.62
N CYS A 112 17.30 -24.26 6.20
CA CYS A 112 16.16 -24.55 7.07
C CYS A 112 16.06 -26.06 7.35
N GLU A 113 16.37 -26.48 8.59
CA GLU A 113 16.29 -27.89 9.02
C GLU A 113 15.01 -28.18 9.83
N VAL A 114 14.16 -27.18 10.05
CA VAL A 114 12.94 -27.33 10.84
C VAL A 114 11.83 -27.94 10.00
N HIS A 115 11.35 -29.13 10.39
CA HIS A 115 10.30 -29.89 9.65
C HIS A 115 8.96 -29.15 9.55
N THR A 116 8.70 -28.17 10.42
CA THR A 116 7.50 -27.32 10.33
C THR A 116 7.70 -26.10 9.43
N GLY A 117 8.85 -25.99 8.76
CA GLY A 117 9.29 -24.83 7.99
C GLY A 117 10.02 -23.78 8.83
N CYS A 118 10.65 -22.83 8.16
CA CYS A 118 11.32 -21.68 8.77
C CYS A 118 10.62 -20.39 8.36
N GLU A 119 10.66 -19.41 9.24
CA GLU A 119 10.28 -18.05 8.86
C GLU A 119 11.37 -17.38 8.02
N CYS A 120 11.00 -16.33 7.29
CA CYS A 120 11.94 -15.57 6.47
C CYS A 120 12.95 -14.76 7.31
N GLY A 121 12.56 -14.32 8.52
CA GLY A 121 13.44 -13.55 9.43
C GLY A 121 13.66 -12.08 9.05
N THR A 122 12.87 -11.54 8.12
CA THR A 122 12.98 -10.15 7.62
C THR A 122 11.98 -9.20 8.28
N GLN A 123 11.21 -9.64 9.28
CA GLN A 123 10.13 -8.86 9.88
C GLN A 123 10.61 -7.53 10.48
N GLN A 124 11.84 -7.46 10.97
CA GLN A 124 12.46 -6.23 11.48
C GLN A 124 12.66 -5.15 10.40
N LEU A 125 12.69 -5.55 9.12
CA LEU A 125 12.85 -4.66 7.97
C LEU A 125 11.50 -4.14 7.44
N PHE A 126 10.37 -4.55 8.03
CA PHE A 126 9.02 -4.26 7.52
C PHE A 126 8.80 -2.77 7.20
N ASP A 127 9.15 -1.87 8.13
CA ASP A 127 8.93 -0.43 7.93
C ASP A 127 9.78 0.14 6.79
N GLN A 128 11.03 -0.34 6.64
CA GLN A 128 11.94 0.10 5.59
C GLN A 128 11.48 -0.41 4.22
N VAL A 129 11.11 -1.70 4.15
CA VAL A 129 10.54 -2.32 2.95
C VAL A 129 9.28 -1.58 2.52
N CYS A 130 8.35 -1.33 3.46
CA CYS A 130 7.08 -0.67 3.14
C CYS A 130 7.22 0.81 2.83
N LYS A 131 8.24 1.50 3.34
CA LYS A 131 8.56 2.88 2.92
C LYS A 131 8.85 2.98 1.42
N VAL A 132 9.46 1.94 0.82
CA VAL A 132 9.76 1.89 -0.60
C VAL A 132 8.60 1.30 -1.39
N ALA A 133 8.14 0.11 -1.00
CA ALA A 133 7.12 -0.64 -1.73
C ALA A 133 5.76 0.08 -1.77
N SER A 134 5.39 0.82 -0.72
CA SER A 134 4.06 1.47 -0.66
C SER A 134 3.84 2.53 -1.73
N LYS A 135 4.92 3.12 -2.27
CA LYS A 135 4.88 4.08 -3.37
C LYS A 135 4.31 3.47 -4.66
N ARG A 136 4.37 2.14 -4.79
CA ARG A 136 3.90 1.34 -5.93
C ARG A 136 2.57 0.63 -5.66
N CYS A 137 1.93 0.87 -4.51
CA CYS A 137 0.63 0.27 -4.24
C CYS A 137 -0.44 0.87 -5.15
N ASP A 138 -1.32 -0.01 -5.67
CA ASP A 138 -2.50 0.43 -6.39
C ASP A 138 -3.45 1.19 -5.47
N SER A 139 -3.78 2.41 -5.86
CA SER A 139 -4.75 3.25 -5.14
C SER A 139 -6.20 2.83 -5.39
N LYS A 140 -6.44 2.01 -6.43
CA LYS A 140 -7.75 1.55 -6.86
C LYS A 140 -7.81 0.04 -6.84
N LEU A 141 -8.35 -0.51 -5.77
CA LEU A 141 -8.58 -1.94 -5.62
C LEU A 141 -10.02 -2.29 -6.03
N GLY A 142 -10.18 -3.38 -6.79
CA GLY A 142 -11.47 -3.84 -7.32
C GLY A 142 -12.38 -4.54 -6.31
N CYS A 143 -12.26 -4.25 -5.01
CA CYS A 143 -13.02 -4.90 -3.95
C CYS A 143 -13.34 -3.92 -2.81
N LEU A 144 -14.51 -4.07 -2.18
CA LEU A 144 -15.01 -3.14 -1.16
C LEU A 144 -14.22 -3.16 0.15
N SER A 145 -13.72 -4.33 0.55
CA SER A 145 -12.99 -4.51 1.80
C SER A 145 -11.72 -5.29 1.51
N PRO A 146 -10.64 -4.66 1.01
CA PRO A 146 -9.41 -5.37 0.69
C PRO A 146 -8.76 -5.93 1.97
N VAL A 147 -7.93 -6.95 1.80
CA VAL A 147 -7.20 -7.60 2.91
C VAL A 147 -5.72 -7.28 2.84
N LYS A 148 -5.03 -7.36 3.98
CA LYS A 148 -3.57 -7.15 4.06
C LYS A 148 -2.93 -8.33 4.79
N PRO A 149 -2.42 -9.33 4.04
CA PRO A 149 -1.68 -10.44 4.62
C PRO A 149 -0.47 -9.97 5.42
N ILE A 150 -0.01 -10.79 6.36
CA ILE A 150 1.18 -10.46 7.16
C ILE A 150 2.39 -10.40 6.23
N GLY A 151 3.15 -9.31 6.34
CA GLY A 151 4.30 -9.02 5.48
C GLY A 151 3.98 -8.29 4.17
N HIS A 152 2.70 -8.06 3.83
CA HIS A 152 2.33 -7.18 2.72
C HIS A 152 2.42 -5.71 3.12
N CYS A 153 2.91 -4.85 2.21
CA CYS A 153 2.86 -3.40 2.38
C CYS A 153 1.56 -2.81 1.83
N CYS A 154 1.08 -3.34 0.71
CA CYS A 154 -0.18 -2.96 0.07
C CYS A 154 -1.37 -3.75 0.58
N TRP A 155 -2.56 -3.15 0.46
CA TRP A 155 -3.81 -3.89 0.51
C TRP A 155 -4.00 -4.65 -0.80
N THR A 156 -4.65 -5.82 -0.76
CA THR A 156 -4.88 -6.66 -1.94
C THR A 156 -6.30 -7.21 -1.96
N CYS A 157 -6.81 -7.51 -3.16
CA CYS A 157 -8.08 -8.20 -3.35
C CYS A 157 -7.85 -9.70 -3.52
N GLY A 158 -8.38 -10.48 -2.59
CA GLY A 158 -8.14 -11.91 -2.48
C GLY A 158 -8.51 -12.43 -1.09
N ALA A 159 -7.76 -13.42 -0.62
CA ALA A 159 -7.93 -13.99 0.70
C ALA A 159 -6.58 -14.40 1.29
N TYR A 160 -6.50 -14.50 2.60
CA TYR A 160 -5.41 -15.21 3.25
C TYR A 160 -5.90 -16.03 4.45
N PHE A 161 -5.14 -17.07 4.75
CA PHE A 161 -5.45 -18.05 5.77
C PHE A 161 -4.35 -18.04 6.82
N LEU A 162 -4.72 -18.04 8.10
CA LEU A 162 -3.81 -18.24 9.21
C LEU A 162 -4.09 -19.60 9.83
N ILE A 163 -3.10 -20.48 9.74
CA ILE A 163 -3.21 -21.88 10.12
C ILE A 163 -2.44 -22.10 11.41
N ASN A 164 -3.15 -22.54 12.43
CA ASN A 164 -2.56 -23.13 13.62
C ASN A 164 -2.44 -24.64 13.39
N TYR A 165 -1.35 -25.22 13.87
CA TYR A 165 -1.06 -26.63 13.72
C TYR A 165 -0.44 -27.19 15.00
N ASN A 166 -0.42 -28.51 15.13
CA ASN A 166 0.28 -29.20 16.21
C ASN A 166 1.69 -29.58 15.71
N PRO A 167 2.78 -29.04 16.30
CA PRO A 167 4.15 -29.27 15.82
C PRO A 167 4.61 -30.74 15.81
N ASN A 168 3.94 -31.62 16.56
CA ASN A 168 4.31 -33.03 16.67
C ASN A 168 3.79 -33.90 15.51
N ASN A 169 2.76 -33.46 14.80
CA ASN A 169 2.12 -34.22 13.72
C ASN A 169 1.94 -33.42 12.43
N PHE A 170 2.53 -32.22 12.36
CA PHE A 170 2.56 -31.35 11.21
C PHE A 170 3.97 -31.30 10.62
N THR A 171 4.08 -31.45 9.30
CA THR A 171 5.29 -31.10 8.56
C THR A 171 4.92 -30.20 7.38
N ILE A 172 5.79 -29.25 7.05
CA ILE A 172 5.52 -28.30 5.96
C ILE A 172 5.53 -29.01 4.61
N GLU A 173 6.37 -30.04 4.44
CA GLU A 173 6.47 -30.80 3.20
C GLU A 173 5.19 -31.61 2.96
N GLN A 174 4.63 -32.22 4.01
CA GLN A 174 3.36 -32.93 3.91
C GLN A 174 2.21 -31.97 3.61
N PHE A 175 2.17 -30.84 4.31
CA PHE A 175 1.16 -29.81 4.11
C PHE A 175 1.18 -29.26 2.67
N SER A 176 2.36 -28.90 2.16
CA SER A 176 2.53 -28.45 0.77
C SER A 176 2.11 -29.52 -0.23
N LYS A 177 2.45 -30.79 0.01
CA LYS A 177 2.04 -31.91 -0.86
C LYS A 177 0.54 -32.13 -0.86
N GLU A 178 -0.13 -32.04 0.29
CA GLU A 178 -1.59 -32.12 0.39
C GLU A 178 -2.25 -30.98 -0.39
N PHE A 179 -1.74 -29.76 -0.23
CA PHE A 179 -2.19 -28.59 -0.97
C PHE A 179 -2.02 -28.77 -2.50
N GLU A 180 -0.84 -29.19 -2.94
CA GLU A 180 -0.55 -29.49 -4.35
C GLU A 180 -1.44 -30.58 -4.93
N ASN A 181 -1.82 -31.59 -4.15
CA ASN A 181 -2.75 -32.65 -4.59
C ASN A 181 -4.19 -32.14 -4.79
N ASP A 182 -4.59 -31.11 -4.07
CA ASP A 182 -5.89 -30.47 -4.23
C ASP A 182 -5.91 -29.39 -5.31
N MET A 183 -4.76 -28.79 -5.62
CA MET A 183 -4.62 -27.74 -6.64
C MET A 183 -5.18 -28.11 -8.03
N PRO A 184 -5.06 -29.34 -8.57
CA PRO A 184 -5.68 -29.72 -9.84
C PRO A 184 -7.19 -29.47 -9.90
N LYS A 185 -7.91 -29.57 -8.77
CA LYS A 185 -9.35 -29.31 -8.69
C LYS A 185 -9.66 -27.80 -8.80
N LEU A 186 -8.72 -26.97 -8.38
CA LEU A 186 -8.84 -25.51 -8.33
C LEU A 186 -8.19 -24.82 -9.54
N LYS A 187 -7.28 -25.52 -10.24
CA LYS A 187 -6.47 -25.02 -11.35
C LYS A 187 -7.28 -24.31 -12.44
N PRO A 188 -8.41 -24.85 -12.95
CA PRO A 188 -9.19 -24.14 -13.96
C PRO A 188 -9.67 -22.77 -13.49
N THR A 189 -10.01 -22.66 -12.21
CA THR A 189 -10.48 -21.43 -11.60
C THR A 189 -9.34 -20.46 -11.31
N PHE A 190 -8.18 -20.97 -10.88
CA PHE A 190 -6.96 -20.18 -10.72
C PHE A 190 -6.49 -19.58 -12.04
N GLU A 191 -6.52 -20.35 -13.13
CA GLU A 191 -6.18 -19.86 -14.48
C GLU A 191 -7.20 -18.84 -14.98
N LYS A 192 -8.50 -19.13 -14.82
CA LYS A 192 -9.60 -18.23 -15.24
C LYS A 192 -9.48 -16.83 -14.63
N TYR A 193 -9.12 -16.75 -13.34
CA TYR A 193 -9.06 -15.50 -12.60
C TYR A 193 -7.62 -15.03 -12.29
N GLN A 194 -6.63 -15.65 -12.93
CA GLN A 194 -5.19 -15.38 -12.74
C GLN A 194 -4.82 -15.26 -11.25
N LEU A 195 -5.30 -16.21 -10.46
CA LEU A 195 -5.00 -16.30 -9.04
C LEU A 195 -3.60 -16.85 -8.87
N SER A 196 -2.84 -16.19 -8.01
CA SER A 196 -1.59 -16.71 -7.48
C SER A 196 -1.78 -17.02 -6.01
N TYR A 197 -1.02 -18.00 -5.52
CA TYR A 197 -0.93 -18.27 -4.09
C TYR A 197 0.52 -18.28 -3.64
N TYR A 198 0.70 -18.10 -2.34
CA TYR A 198 2.00 -18.18 -1.70
C TYR A 198 1.84 -18.71 -0.27
N MET A 199 2.74 -19.57 0.15
CA MET A 199 2.72 -20.25 1.44
C MET A 199 3.98 -19.91 2.21
N SER A 200 3.85 -19.45 3.45
CA SER A 200 4.99 -19.12 4.30
C SER A 200 4.72 -19.36 5.77
N LYS A 201 5.80 -19.52 6.55
CA LYS A 201 5.72 -19.60 8.01
C LYS A 201 5.99 -18.23 8.61
N LEU A 202 5.15 -17.85 9.57
CA LEU A 202 5.23 -16.58 10.28
C LEU A 202 6.04 -16.72 11.57
N LEU A 203 6.58 -15.60 12.06
CA LEU A 203 7.32 -15.48 13.33
C LEU A 203 6.54 -16.04 14.54
N ASN A 204 5.21 -15.90 14.53
CA ASN A 204 4.35 -16.41 15.60
C ASN A 204 4.10 -17.93 15.54
N GLY A 205 4.81 -18.64 14.67
CA GLY A 205 4.72 -20.09 14.52
C GLY A 205 3.50 -20.58 13.76
N LYS A 206 2.78 -19.70 13.05
CA LYS A 206 1.64 -20.07 12.19
C LYS A 206 2.07 -20.21 10.75
N VAL A 207 1.32 -20.99 9.97
CA VAL A 207 1.45 -20.98 8.50
C VAL A 207 0.45 -19.99 7.92
N GLN A 208 0.91 -19.16 6.99
CA GLN A 208 0.09 -18.27 6.20
C GLN A 208 -0.01 -18.80 4.78
N VAL A 209 -1.22 -18.84 4.24
CA VAL A 209 -1.45 -19.05 2.80
C VAL A 209 -2.13 -17.80 2.28
N VAL A 210 -1.51 -17.14 1.31
CA VAL A 210 -2.06 -15.95 0.65
C VAL A 210 -2.56 -16.35 -0.73
N MET A 211 -3.72 -15.83 -1.12
CA MET A 211 -4.29 -15.94 -2.45
C MET A 211 -4.65 -14.54 -2.94
N ALA A 212 -4.12 -14.14 -4.09
CA ALA A 212 -4.39 -12.83 -4.68
C ALA A 212 -4.56 -12.95 -6.21
N SER A 213 -5.45 -12.13 -6.77
CA SER A 213 -5.63 -12.04 -8.23
C SER A 213 -4.78 -10.92 -8.80
N ASN A 214 -4.18 -11.16 -9.96
CA ASN A 214 -3.50 -10.14 -10.74
C ASN A 214 -4.45 -9.40 -11.72
N THR A 215 -5.75 -9.72 -11.70
CA THR A 215 -6.76 -9.18 -12.62
C THR A 215 -7.97 -8.63 -11.86
N LYS A 216 -9.02 -8.26 -12.61
CA LYS A 216 -10.28 -7.79 -12.04
C LYS A 216 -10.82 -8.81 -11.04
N TYR A 217 -10.91 -8.37 -9.79
CA TYR A 217 -11.45 -9.17 -8.70
C TYR A 217 -12.96 -9.43 -8.92
N VAL A 218 -13.40 -10.65 -8.59
CA VAL A 218 -14.78 -11.10 -8.72
C VAL A 218 -15.23 -11.86 -7.47
N ASP A 219 -16.53 -11.88 -7.20
CA ASP A 219 -17.09 -12.48 -5.98
C ASP A 219 -16.84 -13.99 -5.89
N GLU A 220 -16.71 -14.70 -7.01
CA GLU A 220 -16.41 -16.14 -7.02
C GLU A 220 -15.08 -16.47 -6.35
N ILE A 221 -14.14 -15.51 -6.27
CA ILE A 221 -12.87 -15.70 -5.55
C ILE A 221 -13.11 -15.99 -4.06
N ASN A 222 -14.15 -15.40 -3.47
CA ASN A 222 -14.51 -15.67 -2.07
C ASN A 222 -15.08 -17.09 -1.88
N GLU A 223 -15.80 -17.63 -2.86
CA GLU A 223 -16.29 -19.01 -2.81
C GLU A 223 -15.14 -20.01 -2.95
N ILE A 224 -14.13 -19.70 -3.79
CA ILE A 224 -12.88 -20.47 -3.86
C ILE A 224 -12.17 -20.45 -2.52
N ALA A 225 -12.08 -19.28 -1.88
CA ALA A 225 -11.42 -19.15 -0.59
C ALA A 225 -12.10 -19.99 0.50
N LYS A 226 -13.44 -20.04 0.53
CA LYS A 226 -14.19 -20.94 1.43
C LYS A 226 -13.95 -22.42 1.12
N THR A 227 -13.81 -22.77 -0.16
CA THR A 227 -13.48 -24.14 -0.57
C THR A 227 -12.10 -24.54 -0.05
N ILE A 228 -11.09 -23.69 -0.26
CA ILE A 228 -9.73 -23.88 0.25
C ILE A 228 -9.74 -23.98 1.78
N HIS A 229 -10.46 -23.10 2.47
CA HIS A 229 -10.59 -23.15 3.94
C HIS A 229 -11.06 -24.52 4.43
N SER A 230 -12.08 -25.08 3.78
CA SER A 230 -12.63 -26.40 4.14
C SER A 230 -11.62 -27.52 3.91
N GLN A 231 -10.79 -27.42 2.86
CA GLN A 231 -9.71 -28.38 2.59
C GLN A 231 -8.59 -28.25 3.64
N LEU A 232 -8.15 -27.03 3.92
CA LEU A 232 -7.07 -26.76 4.88
C LEU A 232 -7.39 -27.28 6.28
N ILE A 233 -8.64 -27.18 6.73
CA ILE A 233 -9.06 -27.73 8.03
C ILE A 233 -8.91 -29.26 8.09
N ALA A 234 -9.06 -29.94 6.95
CA ALA A 234 -8.99 -31.40 6.88
C ALA A 234 -7.55 -31.93 6.80
N TYR A 235 -6.54 -31.07 6.62
CA TYR A 235 -5.15 -31.47 6.46
C TYR A 235 -4.54 -31.99 7.75
N GLN A 236 -3.62 -32.94 7.62
CA GLN A 236 -3.03 -33.59 8.77
C GLN A 236 -2.22 -32.59 9.62
N GLY A 237 -2.46 -32.61 10.92
CA GLY A 237 -1.75 -31.77 11.89
C GLY A 237 -2.25 -30.33 12.00
N VAL A 238 -3.18 -29.90 11.13
CA VAL A 238 -3.88 -28.62 11.27
C VAL A 238 -4.86 -28.69 12.43
N THR A 239 -4.89 -27.64 13.27
CA THR A 239 -5.78 -27.56 14.45
C THR A 239 -6.87 -26.50 14.31
N ASP A 240 -6.56 -25.38 13.66
CA ASP A 240 -7.50 -24.28 13.42
C ASP A 240 -7.05 -23.47 12.20
N VAL A 241 -8.01 -23.06 11.37
CA VAL A 241 -7.73 -22.20 10.21
C VAL A 241 -8.64 -20.98 10.28
N LYS A 242 -8.03 -19.79 10.32
CA LYS A 242 -8.74 -18.52 10.20
C LYS A 242 -8.66 -18.02 8.77
N ILE A 243 -9.79 -17.65 8.19
CA ILE A 243 -9.88 -17.09 6.84
C ILE A 243 -10.16 -15.59 6.93
N PHE A 244 -9.46 -14.82 6.09
CA PHE A 244 -9.67 -13.40 5.90
C PHE A 244 -9.89 -13.15 4.41
N ASN A 245 -11.11 -12.77 4.05
CA ASN A 245 -11.52 -12.56 2.66
C ASN A 245 -11.72 -11.08 2.37
N SER A 246 -11.53 -10.73 1.11
CA SER A 246 -11.92 -9.42 0.63
C SER A 246 -13.44 -9.30 0.55
N GLY A 247 -13.93 -8.06 0.61
CA GLY A 247 -15.35 -7.74 0.41
C GLY A 247 -15.81 -8.02 -1.03
N LEU A 248 -17.05 -7.64 -1.34
CA LEU A 248 -17.62 -7.82 -2.68
C LEU A 248 -16.77 -7.11 -3.75
N ALA A 249 -16.77 -7.67 -4.94
CA ALA A 249 -16.18 -7.07 -6.11
C ALA A 249 -16.86 -5.74 -6.44
N TYR A 250 -16.03 -4.75 -6.77
CA TYR A 250 -16.48 -3.43 -7.14
C TYR A 250 -15.67 -2.96 -8.35
N ASP A 251 -16.33 -2.32 -9.29
CA ASP A 251 -15.66 -1.75 -10.45
C ASP A 251 -15.07 -0.39 -10.06
N ALA A 252 -13.78 -0.37 -9.70
CA ALA A 252 -13.08 0.86 -9.34
C ALA A 252 -13.01 1.89 -10.48
N ASP A 253 -13.23 1.45 -11.73
CA ASP A 253 -13.30 2.30 -12.92
C ASP A 253 -14.75 2.48 -13.43
N GLY A 254 -15.72 1.78 -12.84
CA GLY A 254 -17.13 1.77 -13.24
C GLY A 254 -17.98 2.75 -12.46
N MET A 255 -18.69 3.61 -13.20
CA MET A 255 -19.54 4.71 -12.75
C MET A 255 -18.88 5.69 -11.77
N THR A 256 -18.32 6.76 -12.35
CA THR A 256 -18.06 7.99 -11.60
C THR A 256 -19.34 8.40 -10.86
N TYR A 257 -19.20 8.95 -9.64
CA TYR A 257 -20.33 9.49 -8.86
C TYR A 257 -21.30 10.34 -9.72
N GLY A 258 -20.79 11.01 -10.75
CA GLY A 258 -21.59 11.76 -11.72
C GLY A 258 -22.60 10.91 -12.51
N GLN A 259 -22.30 9.66 -12.86
CA GLN A 259 -23.22 8.78 -13.58
C GLN A 259 -24.34 8.25 -12.69
N ILE A 260 -24.06 7.94 -11.42
CA ILE A 260 -25.08 7.56 -10.44
C ILE A 260 -25.97 8.77 -10.10
N ALA A 261 -25.38 9.95 -9.92
CA ALA A 261 -26.13 11.19 -9.72
C ALA A 261 -27.00 11.53 -10.94
N LEU A 262 -26.50 11.35 -12.17
CA LEU A 262 -27.27 11.58 -13.38
C LEU A 262 -28.44 10.60 -13.49
N ALA A 263 -28.21 9.31 -13.25
CA ALA A 263 -29.26 8.29 -13.30
C ALA A 263 -30.34 8.55 -12.25
N THR A 264 -29.95 8.89 -11.02
CA THR A 264 -30.91 9.25 -9.95
C THR A 264 -31.68 10.52 -10.29
N CYS A 265 -31.03 11.56 -10.82
CA CYS A 265 -31.71 12.77 -11.29
C CYS A 265 -32.70 12.49 -12.43
N ILE A 266 -32.34 11.63 -13.40
CA ILE A 266 -33.24 11.23 -14.49
C ILE A 266 -34.47 10.49 -13.94
N VAL A 267 -34.27 9.55 -13.02
CA VAL A 267 -35.38 8.82 -12.39
C VAL A 267 -36.31 9.79 -11.65
N ILE A 268 -35.76 10.69 -10.82
CA ILE A 268 -36.56 11.69 -10.10
C ILE A 268 -37.33 12.60 -11.07
N PHE A 269 -36.68 13.07 -12.14
CA PHE A 269 -37.31 13.93 -13.14
C PHE A 269 -38.45 13.20 -13.88
N CYS A 270 -38.24 11.95 -14.27
CA CYS A 270 -39.27 11.12 -14.89
C CYS A 270 -40.44 10.86 -13.94
N SER A 271 -40.19 10.61 -12.66
CA SER A 271 -41.23 10.47 -11.64
C SER A 271 -42.03 11.76 -11.47
N MET A 272 -41.36 12.92 -11.41
CA MET A 272 -42.04 14.22 -11.33
C MET A 272 -42.87 14.52 -12.58
N LEU A 273 -42.36 14.22 -13.78
CA LEU A 273 -43.10 14.35 -15.03
C LEU A 273 -44.34 13.45 -15.06
N ALA A 274 -44.22 12.20 -14.62
CA ALA A 274 -45.35 11.27 -14.56
C ALA A 274 -46.43 11.77 -13.59
N ILE A 275 -46.04 12.31 -12.44
CA ILE A 275 -46.98 12.91 -11.47
C ILE A 275 -47.66 14.15 -12.08
N MET A 276 -46.90 15.04 -12.73
CA MET A 276 -47.42 16.22 -13.41
C MET A 276 -48.45 15.84 -14.50
N LEU A 277 -48.14 14.84 -15.32
CA LEU A 277 -49.04 14.35 -16.38
C LEU A 277 -50.29 13.65 -15.83
N TYR A 278 -50.16 12.97 -14.68
CA TYR A 278 -51.30 12.31 -14.03
C TYR A 278 -52.30 13.32 -13.46
N TYR A 279 -51.82 14.41 -12.85
CA TYR A 279 -52.69 15.43 -12.25
C TYR A 279 -53.18 16.50 -13.24
N ASN A 280 -52.46 16.71 -14.35
CA ASN A 280 -52.83 17.71 -15.34
C ASN A 280 -53.51 17.05 -16.55
N ASN A 281 -54.85 17.06 -16.55
CA ASN A 281 -55.68 16.41 -17.57
C ASN A 281 -55.55 17.03 -18.98
N ASP A 282 -54.83 18.15 -19.12
CA ASP A 282 -54.69 18.92 -20.36
C ASP A 282 -53.23 19.05 -20.83
N TRP A 283 -52.56 17.89 -20.96
CA TRP A 283 -51.17 17.73 -21.39
C TRP A 283 -50.84 18.41 -22.74
N LYS A 284 -51.84 18.71 -23.57
CA LYS A 284 -51.67 19.40 -24.86
C LYS A 284 -51.21 20.85 -24.70
N SER A 285 -51.57 21.52 -23.61
CA SER A 285 -51.16 22.90 -23.34
C SER A 285 -49.67 23.07 -23.01
N LEU A 286 -49.01 22.01 -22.52
CA LEU A 286 -47.59 22.00 -22.14
C LEU A 286 -46.65 21.70 -23.32
N LEU A 287 -47.13 20.97 -24.34
CA LEU A 287 -46.37 20.66 -25.56
C LEU A 287 -46.64 21.65 -26.70
N SER A 288 -47.72 22.43 -26.61
CA SER A 288 -47.90 23.59 -27.48
C SER A 288 -46.90 24.65 -27.05
N GLY A 289 -45.81 24.79 -27.81
CA GLY A 289 -44.91 25.92 -27.69
C GLY A 289 -45.73 27.20 -27.61
N SER A 290 -45.48 28.00 -26.57
CA SER A 290 -46.08 29.32 -26.40
C SER A 290 -45.72 30.17 -27.62
N GLY A 291 -46.56 30.12 -28.65
CA GLY A 291 -46.70 31.15 -29.66
C GLY A 291 -47.27 32.40 -28.99
N SER A 292 -46.48 33.03 -28.13
CA SER A 292 -46.78 34.34 -27.60
C SER A 292 -46.61 35.33 -28.74
N SER A 293 -47.72 35.71 -29.38
CA SER A 293 -47.81 36.89 -30.25
C SER A 293 -47.80 38.18 -29.42
N ALA A 294 -46.91 38.29 -28.43
CA ALA A 294 -46.58 39.56 -27.80
C ALA A 294 -45.25 39.99 -28.40
N GLY A 295 -45.31 40.78 -29.49
CA GLY A 295 -44.14 41.43 -30.03
C GLY A 295 -43.44 42.23 -28.95
N ALA A 296 -42.11 42.19 -28.92
CA ALA A 296 -41.30 43.02 -28.03
C ALA A 296 -41.66 44.50 -28.27
N VAL A 297 -42.35 45.12 -27.33
CA VAL A 297 -42.61 46.56 -27.34
C VAL A 297 -41.30 47.24 -26.91
N PHE A 298 -40.50 47.61 -27.90
CA PHE A 298 -39.34 48.48 -27.69
C PHE A 298 -39.84 49.93 -27.58
N VAL A 299 -39.86 50.46 -26.36
CA VAL A 299 -40.06 51.91 -26.15
C VAL A 299 -38.71 52.59 -26.39
N LYS A 300 -38.58 53.30 -27.52
CA LYS A 300 -37.42 54.11 -27.83
C LYS A 300 -37.59 55.48 -27.17
N PHE A 301 -36.87 55.72 -26.07
CA PHE A 301 -36.74 57.06 -25.51
C PHE A 301 -35.86 57.89 -26.44
N LYS A 302 -36.43 58.95 -27.03
CA LYS A 302 -35.69 59.94 -27.81
C LYS A 302 -35.39 61.10 -26.88
N ASN A 303 -34.12 61.29 -26.54
CA ASN A 303 -33.67 62.38 -25.69
C ASN A 303 -33.63 63.67 -26.52
N ASP A 304 -34.68 64.48 -26.43
CA ASP A 304 -34.72 65.87 -26.92
C ASP A 304 -34.47 66.80 -25.73
N ALA A 305 -33.21 66.92 -25.33
CA ALA A 305 -32.71 68.08 -24.59
C ALA A 305 -31.19 68.13 -24.72
N ASN A 306 -30.72 69.20 -25.36
CA ASN A 306 -29.33 69.63 -25.36
C ASN A 306 -28.92 70.09 -23.94
N GLU A 307 -28.78 69.16 -23.01
CA GLU A 307 -28.08 69.42 -21.75
C GLU A 307 -26.99 68.37 -21.58
N ALA A 308 -25.75 68.86 -21.59
CA ALA A 308 -24.57 68.10 -21.27
C ALA A 308 -24.69 67.58 -19.83
N VAL A 309 -24.72 66.27 -19.65
CA VAL A 309 -24.63 65.64 -18.33
C VAL A 309 -23.23 65.05 -18.21
N GLU A 310 -22.47 65.63 -17.30
CA GLU A 310 -21.12 65.22 -16.90
C GLU A 310 -21.12 63.76 -16.40
N LEU A 311 -20.11 63.00 -16.81
CA LEU A 311 -19.84 61.66 -16.30
C LEU A 311 -19.35 61.77 -14.86
N ILE A 312 -20.22 61.42 -13.91
CA ILE A 312 -19.81 61.13 -12.54
C ILE A 312 -19.31 59.68 -12.53
N ASP A 313 -17.99 59.53 -12.44
CA ASP A 313 -17.32 58.27 -12.18
C ASP A 313 -17.52 57.93 -10.70
N GLU A 314 -18.55 57.15 -10.41
CA GLU A 314 -18.76 56.57 -9.08
C GLU A 314 -18.68 55.05 -9.16
N ASP A 315 -17.58 54.54 -8.62
CA ASP A 315 -17.23 53.14 -8.42
C ASP A 315 -18.26 52.45 -7.50
N VAL A 316 -19.43 52.13 -8.05
CA VAL A 316 -20.44 51.34 -7.37
C VAL A 316 -20.14 49.88 -7.63
N ARG A 317 -19.40 49.27 -6.69
CA ARG A 317 -19.39 47.82 -6.47
C ARG A 317 -20.82 47.29 -6.59
N LEU A 318 -21.08 46.53 -7.64
CA LEU A 318 -22.27 45.70 -7.78
C LEU A 318 -22.33 44.77 -6.56
N GLN A 319 -23.11 45.17 -5.55
CA GLN A 319 -23.58 44.24 -4.54
C GLN A 319 -24.44 43.22 -5.29
N ARG A 320 -23.86 42.06 -5.55
CA ARG A 320 -24.60 40.83 -5.88
C ARG A 320 -25.49 40.55 -4.68
N LYS A 321 -26.73 41.06 -4.70
CA LYS A 321 -27.81 40.56 -3.85
C LYS A 321 -28.02 39.09 -4.23
N THR A 322 -27.47 38.20 -3.42
CA THR A 322 -27.77 36.78 -3.49
C THR A 322 -29.19 36.59 -2.94
N SER A 323 -30.07 36.00 -3.74
CA SER A 323 -31.48 35.75 -3.39
C SER A 323 -31.69 34.58 -2.41
N PHE A 324 -30.66 34.23 -1.64
CA PHE A 324 -30.69 33.11 -0.70
C PHE A 324 -29.86 33.44 0.54
N ASP A 325 -30.53 33.56 1.69
CA ASP A 325 -29.93 33.50 3.02
C ASP A 325 -29.92 32.04 3.48
N ASN A 326 -28.76 31.37 3.37
CA ASN A 326 -28.57 30.03 3.91
C ASN A 326 -27.84 30.13 5.26
N PRO A 327 -28.51 29.85 6.40
CA PRO A 327 -27.98 30.12 7.74
C PRO A 327 -26.84 29.20 8.20
N THR A 328 -26.36 28.27 7.38
CA THR A 328 -25.24 27.38 7.75
C THR A 328 -23.85 27.91 7.42
N TYR A 329 -23.72 28.96 6.58
CA TYR A 329 -22.41 29.56 6.25
C TYR A 329 -21.97 30.68 7.21
N GLY A 330 -22.90 31.27 7.99
CA GLY A 330 -22.58 32.32 8.97
C GLY A 330 -21.89 31.85 10.25
N ALA A 331 -21.89 30.53 10.52
CA ALA A 331 -21.24 29.96 11.71
C ALA A 331 -19.71 29.76 11.57
N VAL A 332 -19.18 29.89 10.35
CA VAL A 332 -17.74 29.70 10.08
C VAL A 332 -16.95 31.02 10.17
N GLU A 333 -17.60 32.17 9.99
CA GLU A 333 -16.95 33.49 10.13
C GLU A 333 -16.93 34.03 11.58
N SER A 334 -17.73 33.47 12.49
CA SER A 334 -17.71 33.85 13.91
C SER A 334 -16.64 33.14 14.75
N MET A 335 -15.91 32.15 14.20
CA MET A 335 -14.76 31.53 14.86
C MET A 335 -13.41 32.14 14.44
N ASN A 336 -13.37 32.97 13.39
CA ASN A 336 -12.13 33.58 12.88
C ASN A 336 -11.87 35.01 13.39
N LYS A 337 -12.72 35.54 14.28
CA LYS A 337 -12.58 36.89 14.87
C LYS A 337 -12.31 36.93 16.37
N SER A 338 -12.13 35.78 17.01
CA SER A 338 -11.77 35.70 18.43
C SER A 338 -10.67 34.67 18.66
N GLN A 339 -9.44 35.00 18.25
CA GLN A 339 -8.19 34.64 18.94
C GLN A 339 -6.96 35.07 18.12
N ALA A 340 -6.62 36.36 18.22
CA ALA A 340 -5.24 36.78 18.03
C ALA A 340 -4.54 36.71 19.40
N PHE A 341 -3.49 35.89 19.46
CA PHE A 341 -2.40 35.89 20.43
C PHE A 341 -2.70 35.64 21.93
N LYS A 342 -2.48 34.39 22.35
CA LYS A 342 -1.66 34.10 23.54
C LYS A 342 -0.66 32.99 23.24
N LYS A 343 0.60 33.37 23.26
CA LYS A 343 1.82 32.57 23.23
C LYS A 343 1.95 31.83 24.57
N MET A 344 1.89 30.50 24.62
CA MET A 344 2.74 29.66 25.49
C MET A 344 2.36 28.16 25.50
N HIS A 345 3.43 27.36 25.55
CA HIS A 345 3.60 26.01 26.09
C HIS A 345 3.17 24.76 25.29
N SER A 346 4.24 24.15 24.75
CA SER A 346 4.49 22.72 24.55
C SER A 346 3.84 21.83 25.62
N TYR A 347 3.17 20.77 25.18
CA TYR A 347 2.66 19.67 26.00
C TYR A 347 3.42 18.40 25.61
N SER A 348 4.63 18.29 26.14
CA SER A 348 5.11 17.03 26.70
C SER A 348 4.58 16.99 28.13
N ASP A 349 3.59 16.14 28.40
CA ASP A 349 3.30 15.59 29.74
C ASP A 349 2.11 14.61 29.64
N LEU A 350 2.42 13.33 29.40
CA LEU A 350 1.53 12.23 29.74
C LEU A 350 1.96 11.72 31.12
N SER A 351 1.28 12.18 32.16
CA SER A 351 1.54 11.76 33.55
C SER A 351 1.09 10.32 33.76
N VAL A 352 2.08 9.46 34.02
CA VAL A 352 1.92 8.12 34.58
C VAL A 352 1.60 8.24 36.07
N LEU A 353 0.59 7.48 36.52
CA LEU A 353 0.25 7.29 37.92
C LEU A 353 1.38 6.52 38.62
N THR A 354 2.06 7.13 39.60
CA THR A 354 2.96 6.43 40.52
C THR A 354 2.49 6.63 41.96
N THR A 355 2.27 5.51 42.64
CA THR A 355 2.20 5.43 44.11
C THR A 355 3.61 5.36 44.70
N PRO A 356 3.84 5.86 45.93
CA PRO A 356 5.16 6.06 46.49
C PRO A 356 5.70 4.78 47.16
N SER A 357 6.98 4.47 46.96
CA SER A 357 7.74 3.60 47.85
C SER A 357 9.16 4.12 48.03
N ASP A 358 9.61 4.01 49.27
CA ASP A 358 10.74 4.69 49.90
C ASP A 358 12.11 4.51 49.26
N ALA A 359 12.92 5.56 49.42
CA ALA A 359 14.34 5.59 49.12
C ALA A 359 15.15 4.79 50.16
N MET A 360 16.05 3.93 49.67
CA MET A 360 17.22 3.49 50.42
C MET A 360 18.47 3.89 49.63
N ASP A 361 19.28 4.73 50.25
CA ASP A 361 20.63 5.08 49.84
C ASP A 361 21.51 3.82 49.81
N VAL A 362 22.19 3.56 48.69
CA VAL A 362 23.32 2.64 48.65
C VAL A 362 24.48 3.30 47.92
N GLU A 363 25.52 3.53 48.69
CA GLU A 363 26.83 4.09 48.37
C GLU A 363 27.66 3.08 47.56
N LEU A 364 28.38 3.58 46.55
CA LEU A 364 29.27 2.83 45.66
C LEU A 364 30.52 2.35 46.41
N GLN A 365 30.86 1.06 46.28
CA GLN A 365 32.21 0.55 46.50
C GLN A 365 32.67 -0.27 45.29
N GLU A 366 33.70 0.22 44.62
CA GLU A 366 34.53 -0.55 43.70
C GLU A 366 35.48 -1.44 44.51
N THR A 367 35.48 -2.74 44.22
CA THR A 367 36.58 -3.64 44.57
C THR A 367 36.95 -4.45 43.34
N GLY A 368 38.13 -4.16 42.78
CA GLY A 368 38.81 -5.05 41.85
C GLY A 368 39.35 -6.26 42.61
N GLU A 369 39.21 -7.44 42.01
CA GLU A 369 39.92 -8.63 42.45
C GLU A 369 40.67 -9.27 41.28
N GLN A 370 41.98 -9.39 41.50
CA GLN A 370 42.98 -9.98 40.64
C GLN A 370 43.34 -11.33 41.29
N LYS A 371 43.21 -12.45 40.57
CA LYS A 371 43.76 -13.78 40.91
C LYS A 371 44.13 -14.44 39.57
N SER A 372 45.41 -14.48 39.22
CA SER A 372 46.50 -15.39 39.62
C SER A 372 46.44 -16.74 38.95
#